data_AF-A0A831YBN6-F1
#
_entry.id   AF-A0A831YBN6-F1
#
_cell.length_a   1.000
_cell.length_b   1.000
_cell.length_c   1.000
_cell.angle_alpha   90.00
_cell.angle_beta   90.00
_cell.angle_gamma   90.00
#
_symmetry.space_group_name_H-M   'P 1'
#
loop_
_entity.id
_entity.type
_entity.pdbx_description
1 polymer ?
#
loop_
_entity_poly.entity_id
_entity_poly.type
_entity_poly.pdbx_seq_one_letter_code
_entity_poly.pdbx_strand_id
1 'polypeptide(L)'
;MKELEVLRDFTVKMPEEGRDGYVSILRKGLERAAWLSEHGSGMQRELAAAFVELILQRAKEKGDDVRKKAEEIVKEGKERGSLELEGFEKEVEVNGRKHVVKVIGGGAVEEERGGRKLLRIRITAEVDGVLREYEITYGRYGKLNAALGFAVPRADAPGDREADAERLAALIKALTGKEPRIHKSSNGKIYVACGREHLEGFMRYAELADVIEKWLEETSRR
;
A
#
# COMPACT_ATOMS: atom_id res chain seq x y z
N MET A 1 -2.75 -36.54 -6.43
CA MET A 1 -3.32 -35.37 -5.73
C MET A 1 -2.66 -34.14 -6.30
N LYS A 2 -3.41 -33.32 -7.03
CA LYS A 2 -2.90 -32.05 -7.56
C LYS A 2 -2.81 -31.07 -6.41
N GLU A 3 -1.60 -30.68 -6.04
CA GLU A 3 -1.37 -29.47 -5.27
C GLU A 3 -2.11 -28.32 -5.96
N LEU A 4 -3.13 -27.79 -5.29
CA LEU A 4 -3.78 -26.54 -5.69
C LEU A 4 -2.81 -25.40 -5.34
N GLU A 5 -1.80 -25.21 -6.19
CA GLU A 5 -0.93 -24.03 -6.25
C GLU A 5 -1.68 -22.75 -6.70
N VAL A 6 -2.93 -22.54 -6.27
CA VAL A 6 -3.78 -21.48 -6.85
C VAL A 6 -3.96 -20.26 -5.94
N LEU A 7 -3.64 -20.34 -4.65
CA LEU A 7 -3.95 -19.23 -3.75
C LEU A 7 -2.81 -18.96 -2.76
N ARG A 8 -1.83 -18.14 -3.19
CA ARG A 8 -0.77 -17.57 -2.32
C ARG A 8 -1.31 -16.83 -1.09
N ASP A 9 -2.61 -16.54 -1.10
CA ASP A 9 -3.35 -15.80 -0.10
C ASP A 9 -4.03 -16.66 0.99
N PHE A 10 -4.04 -17.99 0.79
CA PHE A 10 -4.68 -18.94 1.68
C PHE A 10 -3.77 -20.15 1.92
N THR A 11 -3.57 -20.53 3.17
CA THR A 11 -2.86 -21.77 3.52
C THR A 11 -3.81 -22.67 4.29
N VAL A 12 -4.06 -23.86 3.75
CA VAL A 12 -4.92 -24.87 4.38
C VAL A 12 -4.03 -25.97 4.94
N LYS A 13 -4.18 -26.28 6.22
CA LYS A 13 -3.54 -27.45 6.83
C LYS A 13 -4.63 -28.44 7.23
N MET A 14 -4.79 -29.48 6.41
CA MET A 14 -5.63 -30.63 6.74
C MET A 14 -4.78 -31.60 7.58
N PRO A 15 -5.19 -31.91 8.81
CA PRO A 15 -4.54 -32.97 9.57
C PRO A 15 -4.89 -34.34 8.95
N GLU A 16 -3.92 -35.24 8.91
CA GLU A 16 -4.20 -36.67 8.73
C GLU A 16 -4.83 -37.17 10.04
N GLU A 17 -6.06 -37.67 9.96
CA GLU A 17 -6.94 -38.12 11.06
C GLU A 17 -7.75 -37.03 11.79
N GLY A 18 -9.08 -37.01 11.54
CA GLY A 18 -10.15 -36.68 12.50
C GLY A 18 -10.12 -35.36 13.30
N ARG A 19 -9.15 -34.47 13.05
CA ARG A 19 -8.93 -33.22 13.80
C ARG A 19 -9.44 -32.01 13.02
N ASP A 20 -9.75 -30.94 13.76
CA ASP A 20 -10.15 -29.66 13.17
C ASP A 20 -9.05 -29.11 12.24
N GLY A 21 -9.42 -28.84 11.00
CA GLY A 21 -8.55 -28.21 10.00
C GLY A 21 -8.50 -26.69 10.19
N TYR A 22 -7.35 -26.09 9.87
CA TYR A 22 -7.17 -24.64 9.95
C TYR A 22 -6.95 -24.06 8.55
N VAL A 23 -7.64 -22.94 8.29
CA VAL A 23 -7.43 -22.10 7.12
C VAL A 23 -6.83 -20.78 7.59
N SER A 24 -5.60 -20.52 7.15
CA SER A 24 -4.93 -19.25 7.37
C SER A 24 -5.20 -18.33 6.17
N ILE A 25 -5.80 -17.17 6.44
CA ILE A 25 -6.05 -16.13 5.45
C ILE A 25 -5.02 -15.03 5.68
N LEU A 26 -4.21 -14.75 4.67
CA LEU A 26 -3.32 -13.60 4.73
C LEU A 26 -4.13 -12.31 4.56
N ARG A 27 -3.67 -11.20 5.18
CA ARG A 27 -4.29 -9.88 5.03
C ARG A 27 -4.57 -9.54 3.55
N LYS A 28 -3.56 -9.73 2.70
CA LYS A 28 -3.67 -9.53 1.24
C LYS A 28 -4.78 -10.34 0.59
N GLY A 29 -4.97 -11.57 1.06
CA GLY A 29 -6.04 -12.46 0.60
C GLY A 29 -7.42 -11.92 0.91
N LEU A 30 -7.60 -11.40 2.12
CA LEU A 30 -8.85 -10.77 2.50
C LEU A 30 -9.10 -9.46 1.74
N GLU A 31 -8.06 -8.63 1.54
CA GLU A 31 -8.15 -7.41 0.72
C GLU A 31 -8.53 -7.75 -0.73
N ARG A 32 -7.95 -8.81 -1.31
CA ARG A 32 -8.28 -9.24 -2.67
C ARG A 32 -9.70 -9.79 -2.77
N ALA A 33 -10.14 -10.58 -1.79
CA ALA A 33 -11.53 -11.05 -1.72
C ALA A 33 -12.51 -9.87 -1.58
N ALA A 34 -12.18 -8.88 -0.77
CA ALA A 34 -12.97 -7.66 -0.62
C ALA A 34 -13.03 -6.86 -1.93
N TRP A 35 -11.91 -6.68 -2.63
CA TRP A 35 -11.91 -6.04 -3.95
C TRP A 35 -12.80 -6.79 -4.95
N LEU A 36 -12.65 -8.12 -5.03
CA LEU A 36 -13.47 -8.97 -5.91
C LEU A 36 -14.95 -8.94 -5.54
N SER A 37 -15.31 -8.70 -4.28
CA SER A 37 -16.70 -8.59 -3.86
C SER A 37 -17.43 -7.37 -4.42
N GLU A 38 -16.70 -6.31 -4.80
CA GLU A 38 -17.25 -5.09 -5.40
C GLU A 38 -17.02 -5.08 -6.92
N HIS A 39 -15.77 -5.35 -7.33
CA HIS A 39 -15.30 -5.16 -8.70
C HIS A 39 -15.18 -6.46 -9.51
N GLY A 40 -15.42 -7.62 -8.89
CA GLY A 40 -15.43 -8.91 -9.58
C GLY A 40 -16.60 -9.05 -10.56
N SER A 41 -16.56 -10.08 -11.40
CA SER A 41 -17.60 -10.32 -12.41
C SER A 41 -18.39 -11.61 -12.17
N GLY A 42 -19.70 -11.54 -12.41
CA GLY A 42 -20.62 -12.68 -12.30
C GLY A 42 -20.53 -13.42 -10.97
N MET A 43 -20.44 -14.75 -11.03
CA MET A 43 -20.40 -15.63 -9.86
C MET A 43 -19.18 -15.39 -8.96
N GLN A 44 -18.07 -14.86 -9.50
CA GLN A 44 -16.89 -14.56 -8.70
C GLN A 44 -17.18 -13.47 -7.67
N ARG A 45 -17.93 -12.44 -8.05
CA ARG A 45 -18.31 -11.34 -7.17
C ARG A 45 -19.19 -11.82 -6.02
N GLU A 46 -20.19 -12.63 -6.33
CA GLU A 46 -21.12 -13.20 -5.35
C GLU A 46 -20.40 -14.11 -4.35
N LEU A 47 -19.52 -14.99 -4.83
CA LEU A 47 -18.73 -15.87 -3.96
C LEU A 47 -17.74 -15.08 -3.09
N ALA A 48 -17.11 -14.05 -3.63
CA ALA A 48 -16.20 -13.20 -2.88
C ALA A 48 -16.94 -12.39 -1.80
N ALA A 49 -18.12 -11.84 -2.10
CA ALA A 49 -18.97 -11.15 -1.14
C ALA A 49 -19.40 -12.10 0.00
N ALA A 50 -19.92 -13.27 -0.33
CA ALA A 50 -20.32 -14.28 0.65
C ALA A 50 -19.14 -14.73 1.52
N PHE A 51 -17.94 -14.86 0.94
CA PHE A 51 -16.74 -15.19 1.69
C PHE A 51 -16.34 -14.09 2.67
N VAL A 52 -16.36 -12.81 2.25
CA VAL A 52 -16.06 -11.67 3.11
C VAL A 52 -17.05 -11.59 4.27
N GLU A 53 -18.35 -11.75 4.02
CA GLU A 53 -19.38 -11.78 5.05
C GLU A 53 -19.11 -12.88 6.08
N LEU A 54 -18.77 -14.09 5.62
CA LEU A 54 -18.42 -15.21 6.50
C LEU A 54 -17.22 -14.87 7.40
N ILE A 55 -16.18 -14.23 6.87
CA ILE A 55 -15.00 -13.86 7.66
C ILE A 55 -15.34 -12.77 8.69
N LEU A 56 -16.12 -11.76 8.32
CA LEU A 56 -16.55 -10.71 9.25
C LEU A 56 -17.45 -11.28 10.37
N GLN A 57 -18.34 -12.21 10.04
CA GLN A 57 -19.15 -12.92 11.03
C GLN A 57 -18.27 -13.69 12.01
N ARG A 58 -17.31 -14.49 11.52
CA ARG A 58 -16.37 -15.23 12.39
C ARG A 58 -15.50 -14.30 13.22
N ALA A 59 -15.09 -13.16 12.68
CA ALA A 59 -14.34 -12.15 13.41
C ALA A 59 -15.16 -11.56 14.57
N LYS A 60 -16.45 -11.30 14.34
CA LYS A 60 -17.41 -10.87 15.38
C LYS A 60 -17.54 -11.89 16.51
N GLU A 61 -17.63 -13.18 16.18
CA GLU A 61 -17.68 -14.27 17.16
C GLU A 61 -16.40 -14.38 18.00
N LYS A 62 -15.25 -13.97 17.46
CA LYS A 62 -13.97 -13.96 18.16
C LYS A 62 -13.74 -12.71 19.01
N GLY A 63 -14.53 -11.65 18.81
CA GLY A 63 -14.51 -10.43 19.61
C GLY A 63 -14.40 -9.15 18.76
N ASP A 64 -14.81 -8.03 19.36
CA ASP A 64 -14.93 -6.76 18.66
C ASP A 64 -13.61 -6.22 18.11
N ASP A 65 -12.49 -6.45 18.79
CA ASP A 65 -11.17 -6.02 18.32
C ASP A 65 -10.75 -6.77 17.03
N VAL A 66 -11.10 -8.05 16.93
CA VAL A 66 -10.81 -8.86 15.73
C VAL A 66 -11.72 -8.43 14.59
N ARG A 67 -13.00 -8.20 14.89
CA ARG A 67 -13.98 -7.68 13.93
C ARG A 67 -13.56 -6.34 13.34
N LYS A 68 -13.19 -5.36 14.16
CA LYS A 68 -12.76 -4.03 13.69
C LYS A 68 -11.57 -4.12 12.74
N LYS A 69 -10.57 -4.94 13.07
CA LYS A 69 -9.42 -5.17 12.19
C LYS A 69 -9.83 -5.79 10.86
N ALA A 70 -10.73 -6.78 10.88
CA ALA A 70 -11.21 -7.40 9.66
C ALA A 70 -12.04 -6.43 8.80
N GLU A 71 -12.89 -5.60 9.43
CA GLU A 71 -13.66 -4.54 8.75
C GLU A 71 -12.75 -3.49 8.10
N GLU A 72 -11.68 -3.07 8.78
CA GLU A 72 -10.67 -2.16 8.20
C GLU A 72 -10.01 -2.78 6.96
N ILE A 73 -9.56 -4.03 7.04
CA ILE A 73 -8.92 -4.74 5.92
C ILE A 73 -9.89 -4.88 4.74
N VAL A 74 -11.16 -5.23 5.01
CA VAL A 74 -12.19 -5.34 3.97
C VAL A 74 -12.45 -3.99 3.32
N LYS A 75 -12.59 -2.92 4.12
CA LYS A 75 -12.78 -1.57 3.61
C LYS A 75 -11.62 -1.14 2.72
N GLU A 76 -10.38 -1.32 3.16
CA GLU A 76 -9.18 -1.02 2.37
C GLU A 76 -9.15 -1.82 1.06
N GLY A 77 -9.52 -3.10 1.10
CA GLY A 77 -9.60 -3.94 -0.09
C GLY A 77 -10.65 -3.47 -1.10
N LYS A 78 -11.82 -3.02 -0.64
CA LYS A 78 -12.87 -2.48 -1.50
C LYS A 78 -12.48 -1.15 -2.17
N GLU A 79 -11.76 -0.31 -1.46
CA GLU A 79 -11.27 1.01 -1.95
C GLU A 79 -10.09 0.89 -2.93
N ARG A 80 -9.51 -0.31 -3.08
CA ARG A 80 -8.35 -0.53 -3.93
C ARG A 80 -8.64 -0.23 -5.40
N GLY A 81 -7.78 0.56 -6.02
CA GLY A 81 -7.90 1.00 -7.43
C GLY A 81 -9.21 1.74 -7.74
N SER A 82 -9.90 2.28 -6.74
CA SER A 82 -11.19 2.96 -6.91
C SER A 82 -11.08 4.48 -6.94
N LEU A 83 -9.94 5.02 -6.50
CA LEU A 83 -9.67 6.45 -6.51
C LEU A 83 -8.82 6.82 -7.72
N GLU A 84 -8.94 8.07 -8.15
CA GLU A 84 -8.04 8.69 -9.13
C GLU A 84 -7.09 9.64 -8.40
N LEU A 85 -5.85 9.72 -8.85
CA LEU A 85 -4.86 10.68 -8.35
C LEU A 85 -5.22 12.10 -8.79
N GLU A 86 -5.60 12.25 -10.06
CA GLU A 86 -5.92 13.56 -10.63
C GLU A 86 -7.14 14.18 -9.91
N GLY A 87 -7.01 15.45 -9.52
CA GLY A 87 -8.07 16.16 -8.80
C GLY A 87 -8.19 15.80 -7.31
N PHE A 88 -7.31 14.94 -6.78
CA PHE A 88 -7.25 14.69 -5.33
C PHE A 88 -6.78 15.95 -4.59
N GLU A 89 -7.60 16.41 -3.63
CA GLU A 89 -7.27 17.52 -2.75
C GLU A 89 -7.57 17.16 -1.28
N LYS A 90 -6.61 17.44 -0.38
CA LYS A 90 -6.77 17.17 1.05
C LYS A 90 -5.87 18.04 1.93
N GLU A 91 -6.42 18.53 3.04
CA GLU A 91 -5.64 19.12 4.12
C GLU A 91 -5.16 18.03 5.09
N VAL A 92 -3.87 18.04 5.44
CA VAL A 92 -3.29 17.14 6.44
C VAL A 92 -2.36 17.89 7.38
N GLU A 93 -2.23 17.39 8.62
CA GLU A 93 -1.27 17.91 9.58
C GLU A 93 -0.03 17.02 9.62
N VAL A 94 1.17 17.61 9.47
CA VAL A 94 2.47 16.94 9.61
C VAL A 94 3.34 17.81 10.51
N ASN A 95 4.03 17.23 11.50
CA ASN A 95 4.86 17.97 12.46
C ASN A 95 4.16 19.17 13.14
N GLY A 96 2.84 19.09 13.37
CA GLY A 96 2.05 20.17 13.98
C GLY A 96 1.71 21.34 13.03
N ARG A 97 1.97 21.18 11.73
CA ARG A 97 1.63 22.17 10.70
C ARG A 97 0.66 21.58 9.69
N LYS A 98 -0.31 22.40 9.28
CA LYS A 98 -1.29 22.04 8.25
C LYS A 98 -0.71 22.29 6.87
N HIS A 99 -0.93 21.34 5.98
CA HIS A 99 -0.52 21.38 4.59
C HIS A 99 -1.72 21.10 3.69
N VAL A 100 -1.88 21.91 2.63
CA VAL A 100 -2.87 21.67 1.59
C VAL A 100 -2.20 20.95 0.44
N VAL A 101 -2.68 19.75 0.12
CA VAL A 101 -2.14 18.90 -0.95
C VAL A 101 -3.13 18.86 -2.10
N LYS A 102 -2.67 19.16 -3.32
CA LYS A 102 -3.41 19.02 -4.57
C LYS A 102 -2.62 18.19 -5.55
N VAL A 103 -3.17 17.06 -5.99
CA VAL A 103 -2.51 16.17 -6.95
C VAL A 103 -2.99 16.47 -8.35
N ILE A 104 -2.03 16.64 -9.26
CA ILE A 104 -2.26 16.88 -10.68
C ILE A 104 -2.26 15.56 -11.45
N GLY A 105 -1.44 14.60 -11.01
CA GLY A 105 -1.41 13.28 -11.60
C GLY A 105 -0.19 12.50 -11.15
N GLY A 106 -0.07 11.28 -11.65
CA GLY A 106 1.06 10.42 -11.32
C GLY A 106 0.94 9.05 -11.93
N GLY A 107 1.93 8.22 -11.67
CA GLY A 107 1.98 6.85 -12.15
C GLY A 107 3.08 6.05 -11.48
N ALA A 108 3.02 4.74 -11.70
CA ALA A 108 4.03 3.81 -11.24
C ALA A 108 4.67 3.09 -12.42
N VAL A 109 5.98 2.84 -12.32
CA VAL A 109 6.73 2.05 -13.30
C VAL A 109 7.67 1.07 -12.59
N GLU A 110 7.77 -0.14 -13.15
CA GLU A 110 8.80 -1.09 -12.75
C GLU A 110 10.08 -0.81 -13.53
N GLU A 111 11.22 -0.83 -12.83
CA GLU A 111 12.53 -0.68 -13.44
C GLU A 111 13.47 -1.80 -12.98
N GLU A 112 14.33 -2.27 -13.88
CA GLU A 112 15.41 -3.18 -13.53
C GLU A 112 16.73 -2.42 -13.46
N ARG A 113 17.41 -2.48 -12.30
CA ARG A 113 18.71 -1.86 -12.11
C ARG A 113 19.65 -2.79 -11.38
N GLY A 114 20.72 -3.21 -12.06
CA GLY A 114 21.75 -4.08 -11.48
C GLY A 114 21.19 -5.43 -11.00
N GLY A 115 20.28 -6.03 -11.78
CA GLY A 115 19.60 -7.30 -11.45
C GLY A 115 18.57 -7.17 -10.32
N ARG A 116 18.20 -5.96 -9.92
CA ARG A 116 17.16 -5.70 -8.92
C ARG A 116 15.95 -5.06 -9.58
N LYS A 117 14.78 -5.65 -9.39
CA LYS A 117 13.50 -5.04 -9.75
C LYS A 117 13.12 -3.99 -8.70
N LEU A 118 13.00 -2.76 -9.16
CA LEU A 118 12.58 -1.60 -8.38
C LEU A 118 11.20 -1.14 -8.89
N LEU A 119 10.48 -0.45 -8.03
CA LEU A 119 9.24 0.21 -8.36
C LEU A 119 9.42 1.70 -8.14
N ARG A 120 9.19 2.51 -9.16
CA ARG A 120 9.20 3.97 -9.04
C ARG A 120 7.78 4.49 -9.12
N ILE A 121 7.42 5.30 -8.15
CA ILE A 121 6.15 6.04 -8.12
C ILE A 121 6.49 7.51 -8.31
N ARG A 122 5.88 8.14 -9.31
CA ARG A 122 6.01 9.58 -9.59
C ARG A 122 4.65 10.24 -9.42
N ILE A 123 4.61 11.31 -8.63
CA ILE A 123 3.39 12.05 -8.36
C ILE A 123 3.70 13.54 -8.50
N THR A 124 2.98 14.20 -9.39
CA THR A 124 3.02 15.65 -9.56
C THR A 124 1.93 16.26 -8.69
N ALA A 125 2.35 17.10 -7.76
CA ALA A 125 1.45 17.73 -6.79
C ALA A 125 1.89 19.15 -6.45
N GLU A 126 0.92 19.97 -6.11
CA GLU A 126 1.12 21.24 -5.42
C GLU A 126 0.90 21.01 -3.92
N VAL A 127 1.90 21.38 -3.11
CA VAL A 127 1.79 21.37 -1.65
C VAL A 127 2.14 22.76 -1.14
N ASP A 128 1.19 23.41 -0.48
CA ASP A 128 1.29 24.82 -0.01
C ASP A 128 1.72 25.80 -1.11
N GLY A 129 1.14 25.67 -2.31
CA GLY A 129 1.47 26.52 -3.46
C GLY A 129 2.79 26.17 -4.16
N VAL A 130 3.50 25.11 -3.73
CA VAL A 130 4.74 24.66 -4.36
C VAL A 130 4.47 23.46 -5.25
N LEU A 131 4.53 23.66 -6.56
CA LEU A 131 4.42 22.60 -7.57
C LEU A 131 5.71 21.80 -7.70
N ARG A 132 5.62 20.48 -7.50
CA ARG A 132 6.76 19.54 -7.58
C ARG A 132 6.31 18.20 -8.17
N GLU A 133 7.23 17.57 -8.89
CA GLU A 133 7.16 16.12 -9.14
C GLU A 133 7.99 15.40 -8.08
N TYR A 134 7.31 14.57 -7.29
CA TYR A 134 7.90 13.74 -6.27
C TYR A 134 8.14 12.32 -6.80
N GLU A 135 9.31 11.76 -6.52
CA GLU A 135 9.67 10.40 -6.90
C GLU A 135 9.99 9.57 -5.66
N ILE A 136 9.31 8.44 -5.50
CA ILE A 136 9.56 7.44 -4.46
C ILE A 136 10.02 6.15 -5.13
N THR A 137 11.20 5.66 -4.76
CA THR A 137 11.73 4.40 -5.28
C THR A 137 11.64 3.30 -4.24
N TYR A 138 10.84 2.28 -4.53
CA TYR A 138 10.72 1.06 -3.75
C TYR A 138 11.66 -0.03 -4.24
N GLY A 139 12.23 -0.73 -3.27
CA GLY A 139 13.06 -1.90 -3.48
C GLY A 139 12.78 -2.97 -2.43
N ARG A 140 13.44 -4.11 -2.60
CA ARG A 140 13.42 -5.19 -1.63
C ARG A 140 14.72 -5.24 -0.83
N TYR A 141 14.59 -5.25 0.49
CA TYR A 141 15.74 -5.14 1.38
C TYR A 141 15.73 -6.16 2.52
N GLY A 142 16.94 -6.55 2.94
CA GLY A 142 17.19 -7.39 4.11
C GLY A 142 16.78 -8.85 3.95
N LYS A 143 17.01 -9.63 5.03
CA LYS A 143 16.73 -11.07 5.08
C LYS A 143 15.24 -11.41 4.96
N LEU A 144 14.36 -10.45 5.25
CA LEU A 144 12.91 -10.62 5.18
C LEU A 144 12.30 -10.12 3.87
N ASN A 145 13.12 -9.69 2.89
CA ASN A 145 12.63 -9.20 1.61
C ASN A 145 11.59 -8.07 1.75
N ALA A 146 11.83 -7.16 2.69
CA ALA A 146 10.90 -6.09 3.04
C ALA A 146 10.79 -5.08 1.89
N ALA A 147 9.56 -4.66 1.57
CA ALA A 147 9.32 -3.58 0.62
C ALA A 147 9.54 -2.23 1.33
N LEU A 148 10.60 -1.52 0.93
CA LEU A 148 10.93 -0.20 1.47
C LEU A 148 11.11 0.79 0.33
N GLY A 149 10.49 1.95 0.49
CA GLY A 149 10.54 3.09 -0.42
C GLY A 149 11.40 4.20 0.14
N PHE A 150 12.21 4.81 -0.71
CA PHE A 150 13.03 5.96 -0.36
C PHE A 150 12.81 7.08 -1.37
N ALA A 151 12.70 8.29 -0.87
CA ALA A 151 12.61 9.50 -1.65
C ALA A 151 13.60 10.53 -1.12
N VAL A 152 14.30 11.19 -2.04
CA VAL A 152 15.26 12.24 -1.70
C VAL A 152 14.63 13.58 -2.11
N PRO A 153 14.50 14.54 -1.19
CA PRO A 153 14.01 15.87 -1.51
C PRO A 153 14.93 16.55 -2.53
N ARG A 154 14.34 17.27 -3.50
CA ARG A 154 15.08 17.77 -4.68
C ARG A 154 15.62 19.21 -4.53
N ALA A 155 15.42 19.87 -3.39
CA ALA A 155 15.84 21.26 -3.20
C ALA A 155 17.38 21.41 -3.02
N ASP A 156 17.93 22.55 -3.45
CA ASP A 156 19.38 22.78 -3.46
C ASP A 156 19.93 23.22 -2.10
N ALA A 157 19.24 24.12 -1.38
CA ALA A 157 19.67 24.57 -0.06
C ALA A 157 19.19 23.63 1.06
N PRO A 158 19.95 23.45 2.16
CA PRO A 158 19.56 22.56 3.26
C PRO A 158 18.21 22.89 3.93
N GLY A 159 17.90 24.16 4.16
CA GLY A 159 16.60 24.57 4.71
C GLY A 159 15.44 24.27 3.77
N ASP A 160 15.68 24.40 2.46
CA ASP A 160 14.70 24.08 1.44
C ASP A 160 14.47 22.56 1.33
N ARG A 161 15.49 21.73 1.64
CA ARG A 161 15.37 20.27 1.67
C ARG A 161 14.52 19.77 2.84
N GLU A 162 14.60 20.42 3.99
CA GLU A 162 13.75 20.08 5.15
C GLU A 162 12.28 20.40 4.84
N ALA A 163 12.01 21.61 4.33
CA ALA A 163 10.67 22.00 3.92
C ALA A 163 10.14 21.10 2.78
N ASP A 164 11.01 20.67 1.87
CA ASP A 164 10.62 19.77 0.78
C ASP A 164 10.34 18.33 1.25
N ALA A 165 11.09 17.85 2.24
CA ALA A 165 10.82 16.58 2.91
C ALA A 165 9.47 16.61 3.66
N GLU A 166 9.18 17.73 4.33
CA GLU A 166 7.91 17.95 5.04
C GLU A 166 6.72 17.97 4.07
N ARG A 167 6.83 18.69 2.95
CA ARG A 167 5.81 18.67 1.87
C ARG A 167 5.60 17.29 1.28
N LEU A 168 6.68 16.54 1.04
CA LEU A 168 6.58 15.15 0.59
C LEU A 168 5.90 14.26 1.65
N ALA A 169 6.22 14.44 2.92
CA ALA A 169 5.56 13.71 4.00
C ALA A 169 4.06 14.02 4.07
N ALA A 170 3.68 15.29 3.85
CA ALA A 170 2.27 15.70 3.74
C ALA A 170 1.58 15.03 2.55
N LEU A 171 2.18 15.02 1.37
CA LEU A 171 1.66 14.31 0.19
C LEU A 171 1.41 12.83 0.49
N ILE A 172 2.42 12.14 1.03
CA ILE A 172 2.31 10.71 1.36
C ILE A 172 1.21 10.48 2.41
N LYS A 173 1.14 11.29 3.46
CA LYS A 173 0.11 11.19 4.50
C LYS A 173 -1.29 11.46 3.95
N ALA A 174 -1.43 12.41 3.04
CA ALA A 174 -2.70 12.72 2.39
C ALA A 174 -3.21 11.52 1.60
N LEU A 175 -2.34 10.94 0.77
CA LEU A 175 -2.67 9.82 -0.12
C LEU A 175 -2.82 8.48 0.59
N THR A 176 -2.08 8.24 1.67
CA THR A 176 -2.04 6.91 2.32
C THR A 176 -2.68 6.88 3.70
N GLY A 177 -2.92 8.05 4.31
CA GLY A 177 -3.34 8.15 5.72
C GLY A 177 -2.23 7.83 6.73
N LYS A 178 -1.00 7.50 6.26
CA LYS A 178 0.14 7.14 7.09
C LYS A 178 1.27 8.15 6.91
N GLU A 179 1.80 8.64 8.03
CA GLU A 179 2.90 9.58 8.02
C GLU A 179 4.24 8.84 7.81
N PRO A 180 5.03 9.19 6.78
CA PRO A 180 6.30 8.54 6.53
C PRO A 180 7.38 9.03 7.50
N ARG A 181 8.50 8.30 7.55
CA ARG A 181 9.62 8.67 8.42
C ARG A 181 10.60 9.58 7.69
N ILE A 182 10.85 10.76 8.23
CA ILE A 182 11.91 11.66 7.74
C ILE A 182 13.20 11.33 8.49
N HIS A 183 14.24 10.99 7.75
CA HIS A 183 15.57 10.71 8.30
C HIS A 183 16.57 11.77 7.86
N LYS A 184 17.36 12.23 8.82
CA LYS A 184 18.50 13.14 8.60
C LYS A 184 19.77 12.44 9.05
N SER A 185 20.71 12.24 8.15
CA SER A 185 22.02 11.66 8.48
C SER A 185 22.99 12.73 8.97
N SER A 186 24.05 12.27 9.66
CA SER A 186 25.11 13.14 10.17
C SER A 186 25.83 13.96 9.10
N ASN A 187 25.85 13.49 7.85
CA ASN A 187 26.38 14.23 6.69
C ASN A 187 25.36 15.16 6.02
N GLY A 188 24.23 15.46 6.67
CA GLY A 188 23.23 16.42 6.20
C GLY A 188 22.33 15.92 5.06
N LYS A 189 22.39 14.62 4.69
CA LYS A 189 21.44 14.06 3.74
C LYS A 189 20.10 13.85 4.42
N ILE A 190 19.04 14.26 3.74
CA ILE A 190 17.66 14.06 4.19
C ILE A 190 17.00 13.09 3.21
N TYR A 191 16.25 12.13 3.74
CA TYR A 191 15.42 11.25 2.93
C TYR A 191 14.12 10.91 3.67
N VAL A 192 13.08 10.66 2.90
CA VAL A 192 11.79 10.19 3.38
C VAL A 192 11.72 8.69 3.13
N ALA A 193 11.44 7.92 4.18
CA ALA A 193 11.34 6.47 4.15
C ALA A 193 9.87 6.03 4.27
N CYS A 194 9.46 5.19 3.33
CA CYS A 194 8.12 4.63 3.25
C CYS A 194 8.17 3.11 3.44
N GLY A 195 7.38 2.60 4.36
CA GLY A 195 7.16 1.17 4.54
C GLY A 195 6.09 0.59 3.61
N ARG A 196 5.77 -0.68 3.84
CA ARG A 196 4.71 -1.40 3.12
C ARG A 196 3.31 -0.81 3.34
N GLU A 197 3.01 -0.28 4.53
CA GLU A 197 1.71 0.35 4.79
C GLU A 197 1.43 1.55 3.87
N HIS A 198 2.47 2.31 3.51
CA HIS A 198 2.35 3.42 2.56
C HIS A 198 2.08 2.90 1.15
N LEU A 199 2.75 1.81 0.78
CA LEU A 199 2.55 1.15 -0.51
C LEU A 199 1.12 0.60 -0.64
N GLU A 200 0.58 -0.02 0.41
CA GLU A 200 -0.82 -0.45 0.49
C GLU A 200 -1.78 0.74 0.38
N GLY A 201 -1.48 1.88 1.01
CA GLY A 201 -2.26 3.11 0.86
C GLY A 201 -2.27 3.68 -0.57
N PHE A 202 -1.14 3.60 -1.29
CA PHE A 202 -1.06 4.00 -2.70
C PHE A 202 -1.87 3.10 -3.64
N MET A 203 -2.12 1.85 -3.26
CA MET A 203 -2.90 0.93 -4.08
C MET A 203 -4.40 1.28 -4.15
N ARG A 204 -4.86 2.29 -3.40
CA ARG A 204 -6.21 2.86 -3.56
C ARG A 204 -6.41 3.61 -4.87
N TYR A 205 -5.31 4.06 -5.48
CA TYR A 205 -5.34 4.83 -6.72
C TYR A 205 -5.17 3.93 -7.94
N ALA A 206 -6.06 4.06 -8.92
CA ALA A 206 -6.12 3.23 -10.12
C ALA A 206 -4.81 3.28 -10.92
N GLU A 207 -4.18 4.45 -11.01
CA GLU A 207 -2.94 4.70 -11.75
C GLU A 207 -1.72 3.98 -11.16
N LEU A 208 -1.82 3.53 -9.90
CA LEU A 208 -0.73 2.92 -9.14
C LEU A 208 -1.00 1.44 -8.82
N ALA A 209 -2.25 1.07 -8.59
CA ALA A 209 -2.64 -0.20 -7.98
C ALA A 209 -2.08 -1.43 -8.71
N ASP A 210 -2.25 -1.50 -10.03
CA ASP A 210 -1.89 -2.67 -10.83
C ASP A 210 -0.37 -2.87 -10.91
N VAL A 211 0.37 -1.77 -11.10
CA VAL A 211 1.84 -1.81 -11.18
C VAL A 211 2.44 -2.18 -9.83
N ILE A 212 1.87 -1.64 -8.73
CA ILE A 212 2.30 -2.01 -7.37
C ILE A 212 2.03 -3.49 -7.10
N GLU A 213 0.85 -4.00 -7.47
CA GLU A 213 0.46 -5.41 -7.28
C GLU A 213 1.42 -6.34 -8.00
N LYS A 214 1.64 -6.09 -9.29
CA LYS A 214 2.52 -6.87 -10.13
C LYS A 214 3.94 -6.90 -9.55
N TRP A 215 4.48 -5.73 -9.21
CA TRP A 215 5.81 -5.64 -8.63
C TRP A 215 5.91 -6.44 -7.33
N LEU A 216 4.89 -6.33 -6.46
CA LEU A 216 4.83 -7.06 -5.20
C LEU A 216 4.83 -8.58 -5.42
N GLU A 217 4.12 -9.07 -6.43
CA GLU A 217 4.01 -10.49 -6.75
C GLU A 217 5.32 -11.06 -7.31
N GLU A 218 5.90 -10.37 -8.29
CA GLU A 218 7.13 -10.81 -8.96
C GLU A 218 8.32 -10.82 -8.01
N THR A 219 8.41 -9.80 -7.14
CA THR A 219 9.51 -9.68 -6.18
C THR A 219 9.29 -10.45 -4.89
N SER A 220 8.11 -11.07 -4.70
CA SER A 220 7.85 -11.95 -3.56
C SER A 220 8.38 -13.38 -3.77
N ARG A 221 8.63 -13.78 -5.03
CA ARG A 221 9.10 -15.12 -5.38
C ARG A 221 10.58 -15.23 -5.01
N ARG A 222 10.90 -16.18 -4.12
CA ARG A 222 12.26 -16.68 -3.88
C ARG A 222 12.45 -17.97 -4.65
#